data_AF-A0A3M1FMQ3-F1
#
_entry.id   AF-A0A3M1FMQ3-F1
#
_cell.length_a   1.000
_cell.length_b   1.000
_cell.length_c   1.000
_cell.angle_alpha   90.00
_cell.angle_beta   90.00
_cell.angle_gamma   90.00
#
_symmetry.space_group_name_H-M   'P 1'
#
loop_
_entity.id
_entity.type
_entity.pdbx_description
1 polymer ?
#
loop_
_entity_poly.entity_id
_entity_poly.type
_entity_poly.pdbx_seq_one_letter_code
_entity_poly.pdbx_strand_id
1 'polypeptide(L)'
;MSEDKFLVNLLASHHILNYVSAGLQGRYAFLNLLQKYKAIKESTVLQRQEKLQGYIDTIKELRKELLDGKLLVIEDPPQVVDNRGKKLIKLSKELKKFYLRLSETLTNKAGKVTDSKTALKLSPYFLAVLALAAYSHENFVKENIAFFKGLELKDFIKEEEFELKQAEEEVEFVHLLIEGYEEHLEEPSEGLLLGIYLEILPMIGVLRSYSWDIDLLLEPYTGKLTYEDIPPVDEKTKEGWVAAGVPVQQAGYWCSFYFSYEDMKKWANAGITHYMLAGRWAALGFTPAEAREWLTEGFVPSIAFLWKIEDFSPKEAGQYVDDGYIAPSALPESILEEKKLKEELKNK
;
A
#
# COMPACT_ATOMS: atom_id res chain seq x y z
N MET A 1 -33.58 -11.14 14.09
CA MET A 1 -32.76 -10.84 12.89
C MET A 1 -32.71 -12.10 12.07
N SER A 2 -32.86 -12.05 10.73
CA SER A 2 -32.65 -13.24 9.90
C SER A 2 -31.22 -13.74 10.03
N GLU A 3 -30.98 -15.04 9.86
CA GLU A 3 -29.64 -15.63 9.91
C GLU A 3 -28.68 -14.92 8.93
N ASP A 4 -29.15 -14.60 7.72
CA ASP A 4 -28.37 -13.84 6.73
C ASP A 4 -27.93 -12.47 7.22
N LYS A 5 -28.83 -11.73 7.88
CA LYS A 5 -28.52 -10.38 8.39
C LYS A 5 -27.56 -10.44 9.57
N PHE A 6 -27.66 -11.46 10.42
CA PHE A 6 -26.68 -11.68 11.49
C PHE A 6 -25.30 -11.93 10.91
N LEU A 7 -25.18 -12.83 9.93
CA LEU A 7 -23.91 -13.15 9.29
C LEU A 7 -23.29 -11.92 8.63
N VAL A 8 -24.07 -11.15 7.85
CA VAL A 8 -23.57 -9.91 7.21
C VAL A 8 -23.03 -8.92 8.24
N ASN A 9 -23.74 -8.70 9.35
CA ASN A 9 -23.29 -7.78 10.40
C ASN A 9 -22.04 -8.30 11.14
N LEU A 10 -21.96 -9.62 11.35
CA LEU A 10 -20.82 -10.29 11.96
C LEU A 10 -19.56 -10.14 11.07
N LEU A 11 -19.68 -10.40 9.77
CA LEU A 11 -18.59 -10.24 8.79
C LEU A 11 -18.10 -8.78 8.73
N ALA A 12 -19.01 -7.82 8.64
CA ALA A 12 -18.64 -6.41 8.59
C ALA A 12 -17.96 -5.94 9.90
N SER A 13 -18.46 -6.38 11.05
CA SER A 13 -17.87 -6.10 12.36
C SER A 13 -16.46 -6.69 12.47
N HIS A 14 -16.27 -7.92 11.98
CA HIS A 14 -14.97 -8.57 11.91
C HIS A 14 -14.00 -7.77 11.04
N HIS A 15 -14.39 -7.37 9.83
CA HIS A 15 -13.52 -6.62 8.93
C HIS A 15 -13.03 -5.31 9.55
N ILE A 16 -13.87 -4.54 10.25
CA ILE A 16 -13.44 -3.31 10.95
C ILE A 16 -12.39 -3.63 12.02
N LEU A 17 -12.67 -4.61 12.88
CA LEU A 17 -11.74 -5.03 13.94
C LEU A 17 -10.42 -5.54 13.37
N ASN A 18 -10.50 -6.34 12.31
CA ASN A 18 -9.35 -6.94 11.67
C ASN A 18 -8.47 -5.87 11.02
N TYR A 19 -9.07 -4.96 10.24
CA TYR A 19 -8.37 -3.85 9.61
C TYR A 19 -7.62 -2.97 10.63
N VAL A 20 -8.28 -2.63 11.74
CA VAL A 20 -7.65 -1.86 12.81
C VAL A 20 -6.52 -2.65 13.47
N SER A 21 -6.72 -3.94 13.76
CA SER A 21 -5.70 -4.82 14.36
C SER A 21 -4.45 -4.89 13.49
N ALA A 22 -4.64 -5.21 12.21
CA ALA A 22 -3.59 -5.34 11.20
C ALA A 22 -2.79 -4.05 11.07
N GLY A 23 -3.47 -2.90 10.98
CA GLY A 23 -2.80 -1.60 10.94
C GLY A 23 -2.01 -1.27 12.22
N LEU A 24 -2.45 -1.72 13.39
CA LEU A 24 -1.70 -1.57 14.64
C LEU A 24 -0.46 -2.48 14.68
N GLN A 25 -0.54 -3.70 14.14
CA GLN A 25 0.59 -4.63 14.04
C GLN A 25 1.65 -4.11 13.04
N GLY A 26 1.25 -3.62 11.87
CA GLY A 26 2.18 -2.98 10.94
C GLY A 26 2.85 -1.74 11.55
N ARG A 27 2.15 -0.97 12.39
CA ARG A 27 2.75 0.13 13.15
C ARG A 27 3.77 -0.34 14.19
N TYR A 28 3.59 -1.53 14.75
CA TYR A 28 4.59 -2.11 15.64
C TYR A 28 5.88 -2.45 14.87
N ALA A 29 5.76 -3.10 13.70
CA ALA A 29 6.90 -3.37 12.81
C ALA A 29 7.64 -2.10 12.38
N PHE A 30 6.89 -1.05 12.00
CA PHE A 30 7.42 0.27 11.69
C PHE A 30 8.27 0.86 12.83
N LEU A 31 7.76 0.82 14.06
CA LEU A 31 8.49 1.36 15.22
C LEU A 31 9.74 0.54 15.55
N ASN A 32 9.69 -0.79 15.43
CA ASN A 32 10.83 -1.66 15.64
C ASN A 32 11.99 -1.34 14.69
N LEU A 33 11.71 -1.14 13.41
CA LEU A 33 12.74 -0.79 12.43
C LEU A 33 13.31 0.62 12.67
N LEU A 34 12.44 1.60 12.97
CA LEU A 34 12.94 2.94 13.32
C LEU A 34 13.83 2.92 14.59
N GLN A 35 13.52 2.06 15.57
CA GLN A 35 14.37 1.87 16.75
C GLN A 35 15.70 1.19 16.39
N LYS A 36 15.66 0.10 15.62
CA LYS A 36 16.83 -0.67 15.17
C LYS A 36 17.87 0.24 14.53
N TYR A 37 17.42 1.14 13.65
CA TYR A 37 18.30 2.09 12.95
C TYR A 37 18.46 3.44 13.65
N LYS A 38 18.02 3.57 14.91
CA LYS A 38 18.14 4.81 15.73
C LYS A 38 17.56 6.06 15.03
N ALA A 39 16.57 5.88 14.16
CA ALA A 39 15.89 6.96 13.44
C ALA A 39 14.92 7.76 14.33
N ILE A 40 14.65 7.25 15.53
CA ILE A 40 13.82 7.86 16.57
C ILE A 40 14.40 7.51 17.94
N LYS A 41 14.14 8.36 18.96
CA LYS A 41 14.58 8.10 20.33
C LYS A 41 13.92 6.84 20.88
N GLU A 42 14.71 5.98 21.50
CA GLU A 42 14.25 4.72 22.10
C GLU A 42 13.10 4.91 23.10
N SER A 43 13.19 5.89 24.00
CA SER A 43 12.11 6.20 24.95
C SER A 43 10.79 6.57 24.26
N THR A 44 10.85 7.20 23.09
CA THR A 44 9.66 7.52 22.29
C THR A 44 9.07 6.27 21.63
N VAL A 45 9.92 5.31 21.24
CA VAL A 45 9.46 4.03 20.69
C VAL A 45 8.77 3.21 21.75
N LEU A 46 9.39 3.02 22.91
CA LEU A 46 8.83 2.24 24.03
C LEU A 46 7.47 2.80 24.46
N GLN A 47 7.36 4.12 24.64
CA GLN A 47 6.09 4.77 24.99
C GLN A 47 5.01 4.53 23.91
N ARG A 48 5.37 4.57 22.63
CA ARG A 48 4.42 4.34 21.53
C ARG A 48 4.02 2.87 21.42
N GLN A 49 4.95 1.95 21.60
CA GLN A 49 4.70 0.50 21.60
C GLN A 49 3.79 0.11 22.77
N GLU A 50 4.03 0.62 23.98
CA GLU A 50 3.16 0.39 25.14
C GLU A 50 1.73 0.86 24.85
N LYS A 51 1.58 2.07 24.29
CA LYS A 51 0.28 2.59 23.88
C LYS A 51 -0.40 1.72 22.81
N LEU A 52 0.36 1.25 21.81
CA LEU A 52 -0.16 0.35 20.76
C LEU A 52 -0.57 -1.00 21.34
N GLN A 53 0.19 -1.54 22.30
CA GLN A 53 -0.13 -2.80 22.95
C GLN A 53 -1.48 -2.72 23.67
N GLY A 54 -1.75 -1.63 24.41
CA GLY A 54 -3.06 -1.42 25.03
C GLY A 54 -4.22 -1.33 24.02
N TYR A 55 -3.96 -0.85 22.80
CA TYR A 55 -4.95 -0.87 21.71
C TYR A 55 -5.15 -2.27 21.13
N ILE A 56 -4.08 -3.04 20.94
CA ILE A 56 -4.15 -4.43 20.48
C ILE A 56 -4.93 -5.28 21.50
N ASP A 57 -4.65 -5.13 22.79
CA ASP A 57 -5.36 -5.86 23.85
C ASP A 57 -6.85 -5.52 23.87
N THR A 58 -7.19 -4.24 23.69
CA THR A 58 -8.58 -3.79 23.50
C THR A 58 -9.24 -4.50 22.32
N ILE A 59 -8.57 -4.58 21.16
CA ILE A 59 -9.15 -5.20 19.96
C ILE A 59 -9.35 -6.70 20.16
N LYS A 60 -8.44 -7.37 20.86
CA LYS A 60 -8.58 -8.79 21.25
C LYS A 60 -9.82 -9.03 22.11
N GLU A 61 -10.06 -8.16 23.10
CA GLU A 61 -11.28 -8.22 23.93
C GLU A 61 -12.54 -8.04 23.09
N LEU A 62 -12.59 -7.01 22.25
CA LEU A 62 -13.73 -6.74 21.36
C LEU A 62 -13.99 -7.90 20.40
N ARG A 63 -12.93 -8.56 19.89
CA ARG A 63 -13.07 -9.72 19.02
C ARG A 63 -13.65 -10.93 19.75
N LYS A 64 -13.24 -11.19 20.99
CA LYS A 64 -13.84 -12.23 21.81
C LYS A 64 -15.34 -11.98 22.00
N GLU A 65 -15.71 -10.73 22.27
CA GLU A 65 -17.12 -10.36 22.40
C GLU A 65 -17.91 -10.51 21.08
N LEU A 66 -17.28 -10.22 19.93
CA LEU A 66 -17.88 -10.45 18.61
C LEU A 66 -18.18 -11.94 18.40
N LEU A 67 -17.23 -12.82 18.70
CA LEU A 67 -17.40 -14.27 18.56
C LEU A 67 -18.43 -14.85 19.55
N ASP A 68 -18.55 -14.25 20.74
CA ASP A 68 -19.60 -14.59 21.71
C ASP A 68 -20.99 -14.06 21.30
N GLY A 69 -21.11 -13.36 20.16
CA GLY A 69 -22.34 -12.71 19.70
C GLY A 69 -22.77 -11.50 20.56
N LYS A 70 -21.88 -10.99 21.41
CA LYS A 70 -22.13 -9.87 22.35
C LYS A 70 -21.84 -8.51 21.75
N LEU A 71 -21.08 -8.47 20.66
CA LEU A 71 -20.73 -7.26 19.94
C LEU A 71 -21.12 -7.45 18.47
N LEU A 72 -22.08 -6.68 18.00
CA LEU A 72 -22.28 -6.44 16.58
C LEU A 72 -22.17 -4.93 16.39
N VAL A 73 -21.24 -4.52 15.55
CA VAL A 73 -20.98 -3.10 15.37
C VAL A 73 -22.10 -2.52 14.50
N ILE A 74 -22.57 -3.23 13.47
CA ILE A 74 -23.74 -2.86 12.65
C ILE A 74 -25.02 -3.48 13.22
N GLU A 75 -25.93 -2.64 13.72
CA GLU A 75 -27.35 -2.98 13.93
C GLU A 75 -28.21 -2.08 13.04
N ASP A 76 -29.40 -2.52 12.66
CA ASP A 76 -30.34 -1.73 11.85
C ASP A 76 -31.68 -1.52 12.61
N PRO A 77 -32.07 -0.26 12.89
CA PRO A 77 -31.29 0.97 12.67
C PRO A 77 -30.01 0.93 13.52
N PRO A 78 -28.95 1.71 13.22
CA PRO A 78 -27.76 1.79 14.08
C PRO A 78 -28.19 2.35 15.43
N GLN A 79 -28.62 1.44 16.32
CA GLN A 79 -28.96 1.76 17.67
C GLN A 79 -27.70 2.32 18.30
N VAL A 80 -27.88 3.35 19.12
CA VAL A 80 -26.87 4.10 19.86
C VAL A 80 -25.56 3.31 19.96
N VAL A 81 -24.55 3.68 19.16
CA VAL A 81 -23.24 3.04 19.21
C VAL A 81 -22.81 3.00 20.67
N ASP A 82 -22.71 1.80 21.22
CA ASP A 82 -22.40 1.61 22.62
C ASP A 82 -20.95 2.07 22.90
N ASN A 83 -20.51 1.95 24.15
CA ASN A 83 -19.16 2.39 24.50
C ASN A 83 -18.06 1.61 23.75
N ARG A 84 -18.34 0.37 23.31
CA ARG A 84 -17.41 -0.50 22.60
C ARG A 84 -17.26 -0.06 21.15
N GLY A 85 -18.38 0.13 20.45
CA GLY A 85 -18.39 0.67 19.09
C GLY A 85 -17.76 2.07 19.04
N LYS A 86 -18.04 2.94 20.02
CA LYS A 86 -17.40 4.27 20.14
C LYS A 86 -15.89 4.16 20.29
N LYS A 87 -15.40 3.18 21.08
CA LYS A 87 -13.97 2.91 21.24
C LYS A 87 -13.35 2.47 19.92
N LEU A 88 -13.99 1.56 19.19
CA LEU A 88 -13.51 1.10 17.88
C LEU A 88 -13.48 2.22 16.84
N ILE A 89 -14.53 3.04 16.74
CA ILE A 89 -14.58 4.20 15.85
C ILE A 89 -13.45 5.18 16.20
N LYS A 90 -13.22 5.43 17.49
CA LYS A 90 -12.12 6.31 17.93
C LYS A 90 -10.76 5.76 17.49
N LEU A 91 -10.49 4.48 17.70
CA LEU A 91 -9.24 3.83 17.29
C LEU A 91 -9.04 3.89 15.78
N SER A 92 -10.09 3.58 15.02
CA SER A 92 -10.10 3.66 13.55
C SER A 92 -9.76 5.07 13.07
N LYS A 93 -10.37 6.11 13.65
CA LYS A 93 -10.07 7.51 13.34
C LYS A 93 -8.63 7.91 13.73
N GLU A 94 -8.09 7.37 14.82
CA GLU A 94 -6.68 7.59 15.19
C GLU A 94 -5.72 6.94 14.19
N LEU A 95 -6.04 5.73 13.70
CA LEU A 95 -5.29 5.03 12.67
C LEU A 95 -5.35 5.75 11.32
N LYS A 96 -6.53 6.21 10.90
CA LYS A 96 -6.73 7.06 9.70
C LYS A 96 -5.80 8.28 9.73
N LYS A 97 -5.83 9.04 10.84
CA LYS A 97 -4.95 10.20 11.03
C LYS A 97 -3.47 9.84 10.99
N PHE A 98 -3.10 8.65 11.46
CA PHE A 98 -1.74 8.17 11.36
C PHE A 98 -1.33 7.95 9.90
N TYR A 99 -2.14 7.24 9.10
CA TYR A 99 -1.83 6.98 7.70
C TYR A 99 -1.73 8.25 6.86
N LEU A 100 -2.64 9.21 7.03
CA LEU A 100 -2.57 10.49 6.33
C LEU A 100 -1.29 11.28 6.66
N ARG A 101 -0.92 11.38 7.94
CA ARG A 101 0.34 12.03 8.34
C ARG A 101 1.57 11.27 7.84
N LEU A 102 1.50 9.94 7.80
CA LEU A 102 2.59 9.12 7.29
C LEU A 102 2.78 9.34 5.79
N SER A 103 1.69 9.35 5.02
CA SER A 103 1.69 9.68 3.59
C SER A 103 2.29 11.06 3.30
N GLU A 104 1.87 12.08 4.05
CA GLU A 104 2.40 13.44 3.91
C GLU A 104 3.91 13.50 4.25
N THR A 105 4.30 12.88 5.37
CA THR A 105 5.71 12.80 5.77
C THR A 105 6.55 12.08 4.72
N LEU A 106 6.01 11.01 4.15
CA LEU A 106 6.68 10.22 3.13
C LEU A 106 6.83 11.01 1.83
N THR A 107 5.78 11.70 1.38
CA THR A 107 5.83 12.60 0.20
C THR A 107 6.95 13.63 0.37
N ASN A 108 6.99 14.29 1.52
CA ASN A 108 8.00 15.30 1.84
C ASN A 108 9.43 14.74 1.94
N LYS A 109 9.60 13.45 2.29
CA LYS A 109 10.91 12.79 2.38
C LYS A 109 11.36 12.28 1.01
N ALA A 110 10.49 11.61 0.28
CA ALA A 110 10.77 11.08 -1.05
C ALA A 110 11.13 12.21 -2.03
N GLY A 111 10.44 13.36 -1.96
CA GLY A 111 10.76 14.53 -2.78
C GLY A 111 12.10 15.22 -2.46
N LYS A 112 12.79 14.81 -1.38
CA LYS A 112 14.13 15.31 -1.03
C LYS A 112 15.26 14.42 -1.54
N VAL A 113 14.93 13.23 -2.07
CA VAL A 113 15.94 12.30 -2.57
C VAL A 113 16.43 12.82 -3.92
N THR A 114 17.57 13.52 -3.91
CA THR A 114 18.24 14.05 -5.11
C THR A 114 19.58 13.38 -5.39
N ASP A 115 20.08 12.58 -4.44
CA ASP A 115 21.38 11.92 -4.48
C ASP A 115 21.38 10.67 -3.59
N SER A 116 22.37 9.81 -3.79
CA SER A 116 22.56 8.55 -3.05
C SER A 116 22.78 8.78 -1.54
N LYS A 117 23.45 9.86 -1.14
CA LYS A 117 23.66 10.21 0.27
C LYS A 117 22.35 10.50 0.99
N THR A 118 21.42 11.19 0.34
CA THR A 118 20.09 11.51 0.88
C THR A 118 19.21 10.26 0.87
N ALA A 119 19.29 9.44 -0.17
CA ALA A 119 18.63 8.13 -0.24
C ALA A 119 19.07 7.24 0.93
N LEU A 120 20.38 7.09 1.15
CA LEU A 120 20.96 6.33 2.26
C LEU A 120 20.43 6.81 3.61
N LYS A 121 20.48 8.13 3.86
CA LYS A 121 20.00 8.74 5.10
C LYS A 121 18.50 8.46 5.37
N LEU A 122 17.69 8.34 4.33
CA LEU A 122 16.25 8.13 4.44
C LEU A 122 15.83 6.66 4.34
N SER A 123 16.71 5.76 3.89
CA SER A 123 16.43 4.33 3.68
C SER A 123 15.87 3.63 4.93
N PRO A 124 16.38 3.85 6.16
CA PRO A 124 15.77 3.29 7.36
C PRO A 124 14.29 3.62 7.55
N TYR A 125 13.90 4.84 7.15
CA TYR A 125 12.51 5.27 7.24
C TYR A 125 11.66 4.63 6.13
N PHE A 126 12.20 4.51 4.92
CA PHE A 126 11.51 3.86 3.80
C PHE A 126 11.29 2.37 4.06
N LEU A 127 12.32 1.65 4.52
CA LEU A 127 12.21 0.24 4.94
C LEU A 127 11.15 0.07 6.04
N ALA A 128 11.10 0.99 7.01
CA ALA A 128 10.07 0.94 8.05
C ALA A 128 8.65 1.08 7.48
N VAL A 129 8.43 1.94 6.48
CA VAL A 129 7.12 2.09 5.83
C VAL A 129 6.76 0.87 4.98
N LEU A 130 7.72 0.29 4.25
CA LEU A 130 7.49 -0.95 3.50
C LEU A 130 7.08 -2.09 4.44
N ALA A 131 7.81 -2.25 5.55
CA ALA A 131 7.45 -3.21 6.59
C ALA A 131 6.07 -2.93 7.19
N LEU A 132 5.71 -1.66 7.41
CA LEU A 132 4.37 -1.32 7.87
C LEU A 132 3.30 -1.89 6.94
N ALA A 133 3.46 -1.69 5.64
CA ALA A 133 2.48 -2.10 4.64
C ALA A 133 2.41 -3.63 4.55
N ALA A 134 3.55 -4.30 4.37
CA ALA A 134 3.62 -5.75 4.23
C ALA A 134 3.07 -6.48 5.46
N TYR A 135 3.51 -6.09 6.67
CA TYR A 135 3.01 -6.72 7.89
C TYR A 135 1.55 -6.38 8.18
N SER A 136 1.04 -5.20 7.77
CA SER A 136 -0.40 -4.94 7.90
C SER A 136 -1.19 -5.87 6.99
N HIS A 137 -0.77 -6.02 5.73
CA HIS A 137 -1.45 -6.88 4.77
C HIS A 137 -1.45 -8.35 5.20
N GLU A 138 -0.28 -8.90 5.56
CA GLU A 138 -0.15 -10.27 6.03
C GLU A 138 -1.03 -10.56 7.26
N ASN A 139 -1.00 -9.68 8.27
CA ASN A 139 -1.82 -9.88 9.46
C ASN A 139 -3.32 -9.77 9.16
N PHE A 140 -3.73 -8.87 8.26
CA PHE A 140 -5.13 -8.77 7.85
C PHE A 140 -5.62 -10.10 7.25
N VAL A 141 -4.88 -10.66 6.28
CA VAL A 141 -5.27 -11.90 5.61
C VAL A 141 -5.24 -13.10 6.58
N LYS A 142 -4.18 -13.24 7.39
CA LYS A 142 -4.07 -14.33 8.39
C LYS A 142 -5.25 -14.36 9.36
N GLU A 143 -5.69 -13.19 9.79
CA GLU A 143 -6.80 -13.05 10.74
C GLU A 143 -8.17 -13.27 10.10
N ASN A 144 -8.37 -12.90 8.82
CA ASN A 144 -9.56 -13.28 8.05
C ASN A 144 -9.65 -14.81 7.95
N ILE A 145 -8.56 -15.48 7.56
CA ILE A 145 -8.50 -16.95 7.47
C ILE A 145 -8.86 -17.59 8.80
N ALA A 146 -8.27 -17.12 9.91
CA ALA A 146 -8.56 -17.65 11.24
C ALA A 146 -10.04 -17.50 11.61
N PHE A 147 -10.64 -16.35 11.29
CA PHE A 147 -12.04 -16.07 11.54
C PHE A 147 -12.97 -16.93 10.68
N PHE A 148 -12.74 -17.03 9.37
CA PHE A 148 -13.53 -17.85 8.45
C PHE A 148 -13.41 -19.34 8.77
N LYS A 149 -12.25 -19.81 9.25
CA LYS A 149 -12.08 -21.16 9.81
C LYS A 149 -12.99 -21.38 11.02
N GLY A 150 -13.11 -20.41 11.91
CA GLY A 150 -14.02 -20.47 13.06
C GLY A 150 -15.50 -20.52 12.69
N LEU A 151 -15.87 -20.04 11.49
CA LEU A 151 -17.24 -20.06 10.96
C LEU A 151 -17.49 -21.17 9.92
N GLU A 152 -16.49 -22.02 9.64
CA GLU A 152 -16.55 -23.07 8.61
C GLU A 152 -16.87 -22.55 7.19
N LEU A 153 -16.48 -21.31 6.86
CA LEU A 153 -16.73 -20.66 5.57
C LEU A 153 -15.65 -21.01 4.53
N LYS A 154 -15.71 -22.23 3.99
CA LYS A 154 -14.66 -22.82 3.14
C LYS A 154 -14.29 -22.01 1.89
N ASP A 155 -15.27 -21.41 1.23
CA ASP A 155 -15.02 -20.66 -0.01
C ASP A 155 -14.19 -19.40 0.27
N PHE A 156 -14.53 -18.66 1.33
CA PHE A 156 -13.78 -17.48 1.77
C PHE A 156 -12.36 -17.84 2.23
N ILE A 157 -12.17 -18.98 2.90
CA ILE A 157 -10.83 -19.45 3.29
C ILE A 157 -9.94 -19.64 2.07
N LYS A 158 -10.48 -20.26 1.01
CA LYS A 158 -9.72 -20.54 -0.21
C LYS A 158 -9.29 -19.26 -0.93
N GLU A 159 -10.16 -18.24 -0.96
CA GLU A 159 -9.84 -16.93 -1.54
C GLU A 159 -8.73 -16.24 -0.73
N GLU A 160 -8.85 -16.20 0.60
CA GLU A 160 -7.84 -15.59 1.45
C GLU A 160 -6.50 -16.36 1.46
N GLU A 161 -6.50 -17.69 1.29
CA GLU A 161 -5.26 -18.48 1.18
C GLU A 161 -4.46 -18.13 -0.08
N PHE A 162 -5.12 -17.71 -1.16
CA PHE A 162 -4.45 -17.18 -2.34
C PHE A 162 -3.82 -15.81 -2.07
N GLU A 163 -4.55 -14.91 -1.41
CA GLU A 163 -4.03 -13.59 -1.02
C GLU A 163 -2.90 -13.71 0.02
N LEU A 164 -2.97 -14.71 0.91
CA LEU A 164 -1.95 -14.92 1.94
C LEU A 164 -0.58 -15.16 1.31
N LYS A 165 -0.53 -15.94 0.23
CA LYS A 165 0.71 -16.21 -0.47
C LYS A 165 1.35 -14.91 -0.98
N GLN A 166 0.56 -14.01 -1.56
CA GLN A 166 1.04 -12.71 -2.02
C GLN A 166 1.54 -11.86 -0.85
N ALA A 167 0.79 -11.82 0.26
CA ALA A 167 1.20 -11.06 1.44
C ALA A 167 2.49 -11.60 2.08
N GLU A 168 2.69 -12.92 2.07
CA GLU A 168 3.94 -13.56 2.53
C GLU A 168 5.12 -13.23 1.61
N GLU A 169 4.93 -13.24 0.29
CA GLU A 169 5.93 -12.79 -0.70
C GLU A 169 6.31 -11.31 -0.50
N GLU A 170 5.36 -10.44 -0.15
CA GLU A 170 5.63 -9.04 0.19
C GLU A 170 6.49 -8.89 1.46
N VAL A 171 6.22 -9.69 2.50
CA VAL A 171 7.02 -9.69 3.73
C VAL A 171 8.44 -10.21 3.47
N GLU A 172 8.57 -11.30 2.72
CA GLU A 172 9.86 -11.87 2.32
C GLU A 172 10.67 -10.83 1.52
N PHE A 173 10.05 -10.17 0.55
CA PHE A 173 10.69 -9.11 -0.22
C PHE A 173 11.21 -7.97 0.66
N VAL A 174 10.42 -7.51 1.64
CA VAL A 174 10.87 -6.48 2.58
C VAL A 174 12.05 -6.97 3.43
N HIS A 175 12.07 -8.25 3.81
CA HIS A 175 13.21 -8.83 4.54
C HIS A 175 14.47 -8.85 3.69
N LEU A 176 14.38 -9.22 2.42
CA LEU A 176 15.51 -9.17 1.49
C LEU A 176 16.08 -7.76 1.36
N LEU A 177 15.22 -6.72 1.29
CA LEU A 177 15.68 -5.33 1.28
C LEU A 177 16.36 -4.91 2.59
N ILE A 178 15.84 -5.36 3.73
CA ILE A 178 16.42 -5.10 5.06
C ILE A 178 17.79 -5.78 5.19
N GLU A 179 17.89 -7.06 4.80
CA GLU A 179 19.13 -7.84 4.84
C GLU A 179 20.19 -7.23 3.93
N GLY A 180 19.85 -6.95 2.67
CA GLY A 180 20.78 -6.30 1.74
C GLY A 180 21.24 -4.91 2.23
N TYR A 181 20.36 -4.17 2.91
CA TYR A 181 20.71 -2.88 3.52
C TYR A 181 21.65 -3.03 4.72
N GLU A 182 21.48 -4.09 5.51
CA GLU A 182 22.29 -4.37 6.70
C GLU A 182 23.67 -4.93 6.38
N GLU A 183 23.76 -5.82 5.38
CA GLU A 183 25.03 -6.37 4.89
C GLU A 183 25.97 -5.29 4.35
N HIS A 184 25.42 -4.16 3.90
CA HIS A 184 26.17 -3.08 3.29
C HIS A 184 25.97 -1.74 4.01
N LEU A 185 25.65 -1.73 5.31
CA LEU A 185 25.23 -0.52 6.03
C LEU A 185 26.20 0.68 5.90
N GLU A 186 27.50 0.43 5.77
CA GLU A 186 28.52 1.48 5.59
C GLU A 186 28.50 2.09 4.19
N GLU A 187 28.20 1.29 3.17
CA GLU A 187 28.20 1.69 1.77
C GLU A 187 27.21 0.83 0.93
N PRO A 188 25.89 1.03 1.07
CA PRO A 188 24.92 0.28 0.28
C PRO A 188 25.09 0.60 -1.21
N SER A 189 24.93 -0.41 -2.06
CA SER A 189 25.00 -0.21 -3.50
C SER A 189 23.94 0.81 -3.96
N GLU A 190 24.28 1.62 -4.96
CA GLU A 190 23.33 2.59 -5.52
C GLU A 190 22.07 1.90 -6.06
N GLY A 191 22.22 0.70 -6.61
CA GLY A 191 21.10 -0.14 -7.06
C GLY A 191 20.14 -0.53 -5.94
N LEU A 192 20.64 -0.88 -4.75
CA LEU A 192 19.79 -1.18 -3.59
C LEU A 192 19.05 0.07 -3.09
N LEU A 193 19.76 1.20 -2.98
CA LEU A 193 19.15 2.47 -2.56
C LEU A 193 18.07 2.92 -3.55
N LEU A 194 18.34 2.76 -4.85
CA LEU A 194 17.37 3.01 -5.90
C LEU A 194 16.18 2.04 -5.78
N GLY A 195 16.40 0.74 -5.60
CA GLY A 195 15.33 -0.24 -5.40
C GLY A 195 14.40 0.11 -4.25
N ILE A 196 14.95 0.41 -3.06
CA ILE A 196 14.17 0.87 -1.90
C ILE A 196 13.38 2.15 -2.25
N TYR A 197 14.01 3.07 -2.97
CA TYR A 197 13.36 4.32 -3.38
C TYR A 197 12.20 4.10 -4.37
N LEU A 198 12.36 3.22 -5.35
CA LEU A 198 11.31 2.95 -6.34
C LEU A 198 10.09 2.28 -5.69
N GLU A 199 10.31 1.38 -4.73
CA GLU A 199 9.23 0.70 -4.01
C GLU A 199 8.48 1.61 -3.04
N ILE A 200 9.12 2.67 -2.52
CA ILE A 200 8.46 3.58 -1.58
C ILE A 200 7.54 4.61 -2.26
N LEU A 201 7.81 4.98 -3.51
CA LEU A 201 7.00 5.96 -4.25
C LEU A 201 5.50 5.61 -4.31
N PRO A 202 5.08 4.39 -4.70
CA PRO A 202 3.67 4.03 -4.71
C PRO A 202 3.03 3.97 -3.31
N MET A 203 3.83 3.80 -2.25
CA MET A 203 3.31 3.70 -0.89
C MET A 203 2.63 4.99 -0.42
N ILE A 204 2.94 6.14 -1.02
CA ILE A 204 2.23 7.40 -0.74
C ILE A 204 0.73 7.25 -1.07
N GLY A 205 0.40 6.61 -2.19
CA GLY A 205 -0.98 6.35 -2.56
C GLY A 205 -1.63 5.25 -1.73
N VAL A 206 -0.88 4.17 -1.47
CA VAL A 206 -1.36 3.03 -0.65
C VAL A 206 -1.73 3.47 0.77
N LEU A 207 -0.93 4.33 1.41
CA LEU A 207 -1.27 4.86 2.73
C LEU A 207 -2.54 5.71 2.73
N ARG A 208 -2.82 6.42 1.63
CA ARG A 208 -4.07 7.19 1.48
C ARG A 208 -5.26 6.28 1.19
N SER A 209 -5.09 5.22 0.41
CA SER A 209 -6.15 4.22 0.25
C SER A 209 -6.45 3.53 1.58
N TYR A 210 -5.45 3.30 2.43
CA TYR A 210 -5.73 2.76 3.77
C TYR A 210 -6.55 3.69 4.66
N SER A 211 -6.32 5.00 4.54
CA SER A 211 -7.19 5.99 5.17
C SER A 211 -8.62 5.94 4.61
N TRP A 212 -8.78 5.68 3.31
CA TRP A 212 -10.07 5.59 2.64
C TRP A 212 -10.84 4.31 3.02
N ASP A 213 -10.16 3.17 3.11
CA ASP A 213 -10.74 1.91 3.60
C ASP A 213 -11.39 2.09 4.97
N ILE A 214 -10.76 2.86 5.87
CA ILE A 214 -11.32 3.17 7.19
C ILE A 214 -12.63 3.96 7.06
N ASP A 215 -12.73 4.90 6.13
CA ASP A 215 -13.99 5.65 5.93
C ASP A 215 -15.09 4.74 5.39
N LEU A 216 -14.77 3.85 4.43
CA LEU A 216 -15.71 2.85 3.90
C LEU A 216 -16.21 1.91 5.00
N LEU A 217 -15.28 1.37 5.79
CA LEU A 217 -15.58 0.49 6.92
C LEU A 217 -16.41 1.19 8.00
N LEU A 218 -16.30 2.51 8.12
CA LEU A 218 -17.04 3.30 9.10
C LEU A 218 -18.33 3.94 8.57
N GLU A 219 -18.61 3.87 7.26
CA GLU A 219 -19.81 4.42 6.62
C GLU A 219 -21.10 4.07 7.36
N PRO A 220 -21.31 2.81 7.83
CA PRO A 220 -22.51 2.45 8.60
C PRO A 220 -22.71 3.25 9.91
N TYR A 221 -21.66 3.88 10.45
CA TYR A 221 -21.69 4.63 11.71
C TYR A 221 -21.61 6.14 11.54
N THR A 222 -20.90 6.58 10.51
CA THR A 222 -20.67 8.00 10.26
C THR A 222 -21.69 8.59 9.28
N GLY A 223 -22.49 7.73 8.64
CA GLY A 223 -23.41 8.11 7.59
C GLY A 223 -22.79 7.90 6.21
N LYS A 224 -23.64 8.00 5.19
CA LYS A 224 -23.28 7.80 3.79
C LYS A 224 -22.10 8.69 3.40
N LEU A 225 -21.10 8.09 2.77
CA LEU A 225 -19.95 8.82 2.26
C LEU A 225 -20.34 9.74 1.09
N THR A 226 -19.67 10.88 1.05
CA THR A 226 -19.83 11.91 0.02
C THR A 226 -18.48 12.23 -0.60
N TYR A 227 -18.50 12.98 -1.71
CA TYR A 227 -17.28 13.47 -2.35
C TYR A 227 -16.45 14.42 -1.47
N GLU A 228 -17.04 14.96 -0.39
CA GLU A 228 -16.31 15.76 0.60
C GLU A 228 -15.44 14.93 1.54
N ASP A 229 -15.73 13.63 1.66
CA ASP A 229 -14.99 12.72 2.53
C ASP A 229 -13.73 12.16 1.84
N ILE A 230 -13.64 12.28 0.52
CA ILE A 230 -12.48 11.82 -0.26
C ILE A 230 -11.23 12.59 0.20
N PRO A 231 -10.08 11.91 0.45
CA PRO A 231 -8.81 12.54 0.78
C PRO A 231 -8.46 13.71 -0.15
N PRO A 232 -7.71 14.72 0.33
CA PRO A 232 -7.68 16.06 -0.26
C PRO A 232 -7.36 16.04 -1.75
N VAL A 233 -8.39 16.25 -2.56
CA VAL A 233 -8.35 16.54 -3.99
C VAL A 233 -8.93 17.92 -4.22
N ASP A 234 -8.46 18.61 -5.25
CA ASP A 234 -8.99 19.91 -5.63
C ASP A 234 -10.45 19.80 -6.11
N GLU A 235 -11.19 20.90 -6.01
CA GLU A 235 -12.62 20.95 -6.31
C GLU A 235 -12.94 20.52 -7.75
N LYS A 236 -12.10 20.93 -8.71
CA LYS A 236 -12.26 20.57 -10.12
C LYS A 236 -12.14 19.05 -10.33
N THR A 237 -11.24 18.39 -9.60
CA THR A 237 -11.15 16.93 -9.61
C THR A 237 -12.46 16.31 -9.11
N LYS A 238 -13.03 16.78 -8.00
CA LYS A 238 -14.32 16.28 -7.47
C LYS A 238 -15.47 16.45 -8.46
N GLU A 239 -15.62 17.64 -9.05
CA GLU A 239 -16.66 17.94 -10.04
C GLU A 239 -16.64 16.95 -11.22
N GLY A 240 -15.44 16.58 -11.68
CA GLY A 240 -15.26 15.59 -12.74
C GLY A 240 -15.82 14.21 -12.37
N TRP A 241 -15.61 13.75 -11.15
CA TRP A 241 -16.15 12.46 -10.67
C TRP A 241 -17.67 12.49 -10.52
N VAL A 242 -18.21 13.59 -9.96
CA VAL A 242 -19.67 13.79 -9.80
C VAL A 242 -20.36 13.80 -11.17
N ALA A 243 -19.84 14.58 -12.12
CA ALA A 243 -20.40 14.70 -13.46
C ALA A 243 -20.36 13.37 -14.23
N ALA A 244 -19.34 12.55 -13.98
CA ALA A 244 -19.21 11.22 -14.57
C ALA A 244 -20.11 10.16 -13.95
N GLY A 245 -20.74 10.44 -12.80
CA GLY A 245 -21.58 9.47 -12.09
C GLY A 245 -20.82 8.26 -11.55
N VAL A 246 -19.50 8.39 -11.31
CA VAL A 246 -18.70 7.32 -10.70
C VAL A 246 -19.14 7.13 -9.25
N PRO A 247 -19.16 5.93 -8.67
CA PRO A 247 -19.42 5.76 -7.25
C PRO A 247 -18.34 6.42 -6.38
N VAL A 248 -18.73 7.07 -5.28
CA VAL A 248 -17.80 7.74 -4.35
C VAL A 248 -16.72 6.80 -3.83
N GLN A 249 -17.08 5.52 -3.59
CA GLN A 249 -16.16 4.49 -3.13
C GLN A 249 -15.03 4.26 -4.12
N GLN A 250 -15.37 4.15 -5.41
CA GLN A 250 -14.40 3.97 -6.49
C GLN A 250 -13.57 5.24 -6.70
N ALA A 251 -14.19 6.42 -6.70
CA ALA A 251 -13.50 7.70 -6.84
C ALA A 251 -12.44 7.90 -5.75
N GLY A 252 -12.75 7.55 -4.49
CA GLY A 252 -11.81 7.71 -3.38
C GLY A 252 -10.51 6.90 -3.53
N TYR A 253 -10.57 5.71 -4.14
CA TYR A 253 -9.38 4.92 -4.43
C TYR A 253 -8.48 5.55 -5.50
N TRP A 254 -9.06 6.05 -6.59
CA TRP A 254 -8.28 6.76 -7.62
C TRP A 254 -7.69 8.08 -7.10
N CYS A 255 -8.49 8.84 -6.34
CA CYS A 255 -8.05 10.07 -5.68
C CYS A 255 -6.94 9.83 -4.66
N SER A 256 -6.90 8.65 -4.03
CA SER A 256 -5.79 8.27 -3.13
C SER A 256 -4.44 8.23 -3.84
N PHE A 257 -4.41 8.15 -5.18
CA PHE A 257 -3.19 8.22 -6.00
C PHE A 257 -3.07 9.54 -6.78
N TYR A 258 -3.83 10.57 -6.38
CA TYR A 258 -3.91 11.87 -7.06
C TYR A 258 -4.45 11.82 -8.49
N PHE A 259 -5.17 10.76 -8.88
CA PHE A 259 -5.78 10.71 -10.20
C PHE A 259 -7.09 11.48 -10.27
N SER A 260 -7.25 12.26 -11.33
CA SER A 260 -8.55 12.79 -11.73
C SER A 260 -9.38 11.73 -12.47
N TYR A 261 -10.66 12.01 -12.69
CA TYR A 261 -11.52 11.16 -13.54
C TYR A 261 -10.94 10.98 -14.95
N GLU A 262 -10.36 12.04 -15.53
CA GLU A 262 -9.74 11.97 -16.86
C GLU A 262 -8.46 11.12 -16.87
N ASP A 263 -7.69 11.12 -15.79
CA ASP A 263 -6.54 10.22 -15.68
C ASP A 263 -6.98 8.76 -15.58
N MET A 264 -7.99 8.48 -14.75
CA MET A 264 -8.58 7.15 -14.62
C MET A 264 -9.06 6.61 -15.99
N LYS A 265 -9.72 7.44 -16.80
CA LYS A 265 -10.09 7.07 -18.18
C LYS A 265 -8.87 6.74 -19.06
N LYS A 266 -7.80 7.54 -18.99
CA LYS A 266 -6.59 7.28 -19.79
C LYS A 266 -5.94 5.96 -19.38
N TRP A 267 -5.84 5.67 -18.08
CA TRP A 267 -5.34 4.39 -17.57
C TRP A 267 -6.24 3.22 -17.98
N ALA A 268 -7.56 3.38 -17.87
CA ALA A 268 -8.51 2.36 -18.33
C ALA A 268 -8.39 2.08 -19.83
N ASN A 269 -8.24 3.12 -20.67
CA ASN A 269 -8.01 2.98 -22.12
C ASN A 269 -6.66 2.31 -22.45
N ALA A 270 -5.69 2.39 -21.54
CA ALA A 270 -4.42 1.67 -21.60
C ALA A 270 -4.53 0.20 -21.16
N GLY A 271 -5.72 -0.26 -20.73
CA GLY A 271 -5.95 -1.60 -20.20
C GLY A 271 -5.64 -1.75 -18.70
N ILE A 272 -5.32 -0.65 -18.01
CA ILE A 272 -4.97 -0.64 -16.59
C ILE A 272 -6.15 -0.05 -15.80
N THR A 273 -7.04 -0.93 -15.35
CA THR A 273 -8.28 -0.57 -14.65
C THR A 273 -8.14 -0.58 -13.12
N HIS A 274 -7.04 -1.10 -12.60
CA HIS A 274 -6.78 -1.15 -11.16
C HIS A 274 -5.96 0.07 -10.70
N TYR A 275 -6.51 0.86 -9.78
CA TYR A 275 -5.93 2.13 -9.32
C TYR A 275 -4.54 1.97 -8.71
N MET A 276 -4.27 0.88 -7.98
CA MET A 276 -2.92 0.65 -7.40
C MET A 276 -1.87 0.39 -8.49
N LEU A 277 -2.23 -0.35 -9.55
CA LEU A 277 -1.31 -0.66 -10.63
C LEU A 277 -1.03 0.62 -11.45
N ALA A 278 -2.08 1.38 -11.79
CA ALA A 278 -1.94 2.70 -12.40
C ALA A 278 -1.07 3.62 -11.54
N GLY A 279 -1.29 3.61 -10.21
CA GLY A 279 -0.51 4.38 -9.24
C GLY A 279 0.97 4.02 -9.23
N ARG A 280 1.31 2.72 -9.30
CA ARG A 280 2.70 2.25 -9.40
C ARG A 280 3.37 2.73 -10.68
N TRP A 281 2.73 2.58 -11.83
CA TRP A 281 3.25 3.08 -13.11
C TRP A 281 3.43 4.60 -13.09
N ALA A 282 2.42 5.35 -12.65
CA ALA A 282 2.47 6.81 -12.59
C ALA A 282 3.55 7.32 -11.63
N ALA A 283 3.71 6.67 -10.48
CA ALA A 283 4.71 7.04 -9.48
C ALA A 283 6.15 6.92 -10.02
N LEU A 284 6.37 6.04 -11.00
CA LEU A 284 7.64 5.86 -11.69
C LEU A 284 7.75 6.71 -12.99
N GLY A 285 6.83 7.65 -13.19
CA GLY A 285 6.87 8.59 -14.31
C GLY A 285 6.46 7.99 -15.66
N PHE A 286 5.74 6.86 -15.67
CA PHE A 286 5.14 6.34 -16.89
C PHE A 286 3.81 7.02 -17.19
N THR A 287 3.62 7.37 -18.45
CA THR A 287 2.30 7.69 -18.99
C THR A 287 1.48 6.41 -19.19
N PRO A 288 0.15 6.50 -19.29
CA PRO A 288 -0.69 5.34 -19.59
C PRO A 288 -0.30 4.61 -20.88
N ALA A 289 0.13 5.36 -21.91
CA ALA A 289 0.56 4.77 -23.18
C ALA A 289 1.86 3.97 -23.04
N GLU A 290 2.89 4.55 -22.42
CA GLU A 290 4.14 3.83 -22.16
C GLU A 290 3.90 2.60 -21.28
N ALA A 291 3.16 2.74 -20.18
CA ALA A 291 2.84 1.64 -19.28
C ALA A 291 2.18 0.47 -20.01
N ARG A 292 1.28 0.75 -20.98
CA ARG A 292 0.69 -0.28 -21.82
C ARG A 292 1.72 -1.01 -22.66
N GLU A 293 2.68 -0.30 -23.27
CA GLU A 293 3.72 -0.92 -24.09
C GLU A 293 4.61 -1.84 -23.23
N TRP A 294 5.08 -1.37 -22.07
CA TRP A 294 5.85 -2.19 -21.14
C TRP A 294 5.07 -3.39 -20.60
N LEU A 295 3.80 -3.19 -20.25
CA LEU A 295 2.93 -4.27 -19.79
C LEU A 295 2.68 -5.32 -20.89
N THR A 296 2.59 -4.91 -22.15
CA THR A 296 2.42 -5.82 -23.29
C THR A 296 3.63 -6.74 -23.47
N GLU A 297 4.83 -6.25 -23.15
CA GLU A 297 6.07 -7.02 -23.13
C GLU A 297 6.27 -7.78 -21.80
N GLY A 298 5.27 -7.80 -20.92
CA GLY A 298 5.29 -8.59 -19.68
C GLY A 298 6.05 -7.95 -18.51
N PHE A 299 6.44 -6.68 -18.61
CA PHE A 299 7.17 -6.00 -17.55
C PHE A 299 6.26 -5.50 -16.43
N VAL A 300 6.77 -5.60 -15.20
CA VAL A 300 6.24 -4.90 -14.03
C VAL A 300 6.84 -3.49 -13.91
N PRO A 301 6.18 -2.53 -13.23
CA PRO A 301 6.60 -1.12 -13.23
C PRO A 301 8.05 -0.86 -12.83
N SER A 302 8.54 -1.48 -11.75
CA SER A 302 9.89 -1.24 -11.23
C SER A 302 10.97 -1.78 -12.17
N ILE A 303 10.78 -2.95 -12.78
CA ILE A 303 11.71 -3.49 -13.77
C ILE A 303 11.68 -2.65 -15.05
N ALA A 304 10.49 -2.30 -15.57
CA ALA A 304 10.35 -1.41 -16.72
C ALA A 304 11.08 -0.08 -16.51
N PHE A 305 11.03 0.47 -15.29
CA PHE A 305 11.73 1.72 -14.96
C PHE A 305 13.24 1.59 -15.13
N LEU A 306 13.84 0.50 -14.63
CA LEU A 306 15.29 0.26 -14.76
C LEU A 306 15.72 0.22 -16.22
N TRP A 307 14.95 -0.41 -17.10
CA TRP A 307 15.22 -0.44 -18.53
C TRP A 307 14.99 0.92 -19.21
N LYS A 308 13.92 1.63 -18.83
CA LYS A 308 13.58 2.95 -19.37
C LYS A 308 14.66 4.00 -19.08
N ILE A 309 15.24 4.02 -17.87
CA ILE A 309 16.26 5.03 -17.51
C ILE A 309 17.59 4.82 -18.26
N GLU A 310 17.83 3.61 -18.77
CA GLU A 310 18.95 3.29 -19.65
C GLU A 310 18.54 3.40 -21.14
N ASP A 311 17.46 4.14 -21.42
CA ASP A 311 16.90 4.42 -22.75
C ASP A 311 16.55 3.18 -23.57
N PHE A 312 16.23 2.04 -22.94
CA PHE A 312 15.74 0.87 -23.69
C PHE A 312 14.26 1.01 -23.97
N SER A 313 13.85 0.64 -25.20
CA SER A 313 12.45 0.45 -25.51
C SER A 313 11.91 -0.85 -24.87
N PRO A 314 10.59 -0.96 -24.63
CA PRO A 314 9.97 -2.19 -24.12
C PRO A 314 10.38 -3.45 -24.87
N LYS A 315 10.40 -3.37 -26.20
CA LYS A 315 10.71 -4.50 -27.08
C LYS A 315 12.18 -4.93 -27.01
N GLU A 316 13.11 -3.97 -26.95
CA GLU A 316 14.53 -4.29 -26.78
C GLU A 316 14.78 -4.91 -25.41
N ALA A 317 14.19 -4.34 -24.35
CA ALA A 317 14.29 -4.91 -23.00
C ALA A 317 13.75 -6.35 -22.96
N GLY A 318 12.60 -6.61 -23.60
CA GLY A 318 12.01 -7.94 -23.68
C GLY A 318 12.95 -8.98 -24.28
N GLN A 319 13.68 -8.62 -25.35
CA GLN A 319 14.68 -9.51 -25.96
C GLN A 319 15.78 -9.90 -24.97
N TYR A 320 16.29 -8.96 -24.17
CA TYR A 320 17.32 -9.26 -23.19
C TYR A 320 16.79 -10.05 -21.99
N VAL A 321 15.54 -9.81 -21.58
CA VAL A 321 14.89 -10.60 -20.54
C VAL A 321 14.70 -12.05 -20.99
N ASP A 322 14.32 -12.27 -22.26
CA ASP A 322 14.23 -13.60 -22.87
C ASP A 322 15.60 -14.32 -22.87
N ASP A 323 16.69 -13.56 -23.02
CA ASP A 323 18.07 -14.04 -22.92
C ASP A 323 18.57 -14.21 -21.46
N GLY A 324 17.72 -13.91 -20.46
CA GLY A 324 18.01 -14.12 -19.04
C GLY A 324 18.57 -12.90 -18.29
N TYR A 325 18.64 -11.73 -18.94
CA TYR A 325 19.09 -10.48 -18.31
C TYR A 325 17.88 -9.74 -17.72
N ILE A 326 17.75 -9.72 -16.40
CA ILE A 326 16.57 -9.15 -15.72
C ILE A 326 16.66 -7.61 -15.59
N ALA A 327 17.87 -7.05 -15.66
CA ALA A 327 18.12 -5.61 -15.58
C ALA A 327 19.25 -5.18 -16.53
N PRO A 328 19.28 -3.92 -16.99
CA PRO A 328 20.34 -3.42 -17.88
C PRO A 328 21.76 -3.56 -17.31
N SER A 329 21.90 -3.44 -15.99
CA SER A 329 23.20 -3.58 -15.30
C SER A 329 23.79 -4.99 -15.38
N ALA A 330 22.98 -6.00 -15.74
CA ALA A 330 23.44 -7.36 -15.98
C ALA A 330 23.95 -7.57 -17.42
N LEU A 331 23.75 -6.61 -18.33
CA LEU A 331 24.21 -6.72 -19.71
C LEU A 331 25.74 -6.70 -19.80
N PRO A 332 26.33 -7.45 -20.75
CA PRO A 332 27.74 -7.30 -21.09
C PRO A 332 28.07 -5.87 -21.50
N GLU A 333 29.23 -5.36 -21.04
CA GLU A 333 29.69 -3.99 -21.33
C GLU A 333 29.72 -3.68 -22.83
N SER A 334 30.06 -4.66 -23.67
CA SER A 334 30.07 -4.53 -25.13
C SER A 334 28.69 -4.14 -25.72
N ILE A 335 27.59 -4.60 -25.11
CA ILE A 335 26.23 -4.27 -25.56
C ILE A 335 25.91 -2.81 -25.20
N LEU A 336 26.29 -2.39 -24.00
CA LEU A 336 26.10 -1.01 -23.54
C LEU A 336 26.93 -0.03 -24.38
N GLU A 337 28.16 -0.39 -24.72
CA GLU A 337 29.03 0.41 -25.61
C GLU A 337 28.46 0.52 -27.03
N GLU A 338 27.98 -0.59 -27.60
CA GLU A 338 27.37 -0.58 -28.94
C GLU A 338 26.15 0.35 -29.00
N LYS A 339 25.33 0.34 -27.95
CA LYS A 339 24.16 1.23 -27.84
C LYS A 339 24.56 2.69 -27.80
N LYS A 340 25.50 3.06 -26.92
CA LYS A 340 26.04 4.43 -26.84
C LYS A 340 26.56 4.92 -28.19
N LEU A 341 27.30 4.06 -28.91
CA LEU A 341 27.81 4.39 -30.25
C LEU A 341 26.68 4.63 -31.27
N LYS A 342 25.62 3.81 -31.26
CA LYS A 342 24.46 4.00 -32.16
C LYS A 342 23.74 5.32 -31.89
N GLU A 343 23.61 5.72 -30.63
CA GLU A 343 23.00 7.00 -30.24
C GLU A 343 23.86 8.19 -30.66
N GLU A 344 25.18 8.12 -30.45
CA GLU A 344 26.12 9.15 -30.92
C GLU A 344 26.07 9.35 -32.44
N LEU A 345 25.89 8.26 -33.20
CA LEU A 345 25.75 8.31 -34.66
C LEU A 345 24.40 8.89 -35.10
N LYS A 346 23.32 8.68 -34.36
CA LYS A 346 21.99 9.23 -34.68
C LYS A 346 21.91 10.75 -34.46
N ASN A 347 22.77 11.29 -33.59
CA ASN A 347 22.82 12.71 -33.25
C ASN A 347 23.76 13.54 -34.15
N LYS A 348 24.49 12.90 -35.07
CA LYS A 348 25.30 13.55 -36.10
C LYS A 348 24.52 13.66 -37.40
#